data_AF-A0A0S2LI27-F1
#
_entry.id   AF-A0A0S2LI27-F1
#
_cell.length_a   1.000
_cell.length_b   1.000
_cell.length_c   1.000
_cell.angle_alpha   90.00
_cell.angle_beta   90.00
_cell.angle_gamma   90.00
#
_symmetry.space_group_name_H-M   'P 1'
#
loop_
_entity.id
_entity.type
_entity.pdbx_description
1 polymer ?
#
loop_
_entity_poly.entity_id
_entity_poly.type
_entity_poly.pdbx_seq_one_letter_code
_entity_poly.pdbx_strand_id
1 'polypeptide(L)'
;MTCRNKALPSVPSPSSIPSDQPTSPVASAKSPRLHSSPVLLHPLPPASAMKEESVLQSELELNRQTKQLQRERELEEALQDQVWQLERAAAREEQGTWSRRQQENSKLKDRPNDDKWGKTQGFSRPPQAYELYQAIDKHDIDFIMRVRDHAFKLLLQKNGSEFPIVYAARLGEGWRDIVILLVGTLSRYVNHLEPEDFVKKETKDTLKGLRTNLKLAIDNSLHSSSPHLLSSYLQVLIMSEGDSFLHKAIYDLTLLLRASPLRTSKPVAEAEEMVRRFSTKELRGVAGGVGEVEEYVANAALDLIIMAIWSLAAGQLDLEILPTHTFARDLRTYQMFNEALQEHSTQISKANPRVRKMLKAMQELGGDSKKSVRSRLRDVAQFFDEGEL
;
A
#
# COMPACT_ATOMS: atom_id res chain seq x y z
N MET A 1 -54.29 -37.21 -2.94
CA MET A 1 -54.96 -36.73 -4.17
C MET A 1 -53.97 -35.86 -4.93
N THR A 2 -53.76 -36.17 -6.23
CA THR A 2 -53.17 -35.32 -7.31
C THR A 2 -51.77 -34.71 -7.06
N CYS A 3 -50.67 -35.19 -7.68
CA CYS A 3 -50.26 -35.24 -9.11
C CYS A 3 -49.99 -33.88 -9.79
N ARG A 4 -48.69 -33.59 -10.06
CA ARG A 4 -48.04 -33.06 -11.30
C ARG A 4 -46.81 -32.21 -10.93
N ASN A 5 -45.56 -32.55 -11.29
CA ASN A 5 -44.87 -32.70 -12.59
C ASN A 5 -44.14 -31.44 -13.08
N LYS A 6 -42.80 -31.52 -13.17
CA LYS A 6 -41.89 -31.24 -14.32
C LYS A 6 -40.48 -30.93 -13.76
N ALA A 7 -39.49 -31.83 -13.78
CA ALA A 7 -38.69 -32.40 -14.88
C ALA A 7 -37.61 -31.45 -15.46
N LEU A 8 -36.34 -31.71 -15.11
CA LEU A 8 -35.11 -31.34 -15.84
C LEU A 8 -34.70 -32.52 -16.75
N PRO A 9 -34.11 -32.29 -17.94
CA PRO A 9 -33.51 -33.35 -18.74
C PRO A 9 -31.98 -33.44 -18.56
N SER A 10 -31.52 -34.68 -18.35
CA SER A 10 -30.13 -35.11 -18.41
C SER A 10 -29.79 -35.74 -19.78
N VAL A 11 -28.51 -35.61 -20.14
CA VAL A 11 -27.78 -36.05 -21.34
C VAL A 11 -28.04 -37.51 -21.77
N PRO A 12 -28.05 -37.81 -23.09
CA PRO A 12 -27.88 -39.18 -23.58
C PRO A 12 -26.54 -39.39 -24.31
N SER A 13 -25.90 -40.51 -23.98
CA SER A 13 -24.81 -41.18 -24.72
C SER A 13 -25.38 -42.22 -25.71
N PRO A 14 -24.59 -42.72 -26.69
CA PRO A 14 -25.12 -43.26 -27.94
C PRO A 14 -25.18 -44.80 -28.01
N SER A 15 -26.17 -45.29 -28.76
CA SER A 15 -26.28 -46.62 -29.38
C SER A 15 -27.20 -46.42 -30.59
N SER A 16 -27.19 -47.13 -31.71
CA SER A 16 -26.59 -48.38 -32.16
C SER A 16 -26.85 -48.47 -33.68
N ILE A 17 -25.98 -49.17 -34.40
CA ILE A 17 -26.14 -49.56 -35.83
C ILE A 17 -27.36 -50.50 -35.98
N PRO A 18 -28.04 -50.49 -37.14
CA PRO A 18 -28.08 -51.74 -37.93
C PRO A 18 -27.96 -51.53 -39.44
N SER A 19 -27.26 -52.49 -40.06
CA SER A 19 -27.31 -52.82 -41.48
C SER A 19 -28.67 -53.41 -41.87
N ASP A 20 -29.16 -53.17 -43.09
CA ASP A 20 -29.43 -54.26 -44.04
C ASP A 20 -29.83 -53.79 -45.44
N GLN A 21 -29.00 -54.24 -46.39
CA GLN A 21 -29.26 -54.82 -47.71
C GLN A 21 -30.08 -54.11 -48.83
N PRO A 22 -29.77 -54.46 -50.11
CA PRO A 22 -29.99 -53.61 -51.27
C PRO A 22 -31.11 -54.12 -52.19
N THR A 23 -31.79 -53.20 -52.88
CA THR A 23 -32.59 -53.52 -54.07
C THR A 23 -32.41 -52.45 -55.16
N SER A 24 -31.86 -52.88 -56.29
CA SER A 24 -31.78 -52.07 -57.51
C SER A 24 -33.18 -51.92 -58.14
N PRO A 25 -33.44 -50.81 -58.85
CA PRO A 25 -33.95 -50.99 -60.21
C PRO A 25 -33.33 -50.04 -61.25
N VAL A 26 -32.87 -50.66 -62.34
CA VAL A 26 -33.14 -50.39 -63.76
C VAL A 26 -33.38 -48.93 -64.24
N ALA A 27 -32.67 -48.63 -65.34
CA ALA A 27 -33.00 -47.72 -66.46
C ALA A 27 -32.20 -46.41 -66.56
N SER A 28 -31.15 -46.47 -67.40
CA SER A 28 -30.95 -45.58 -68.56
C SER A 28 -31.12 -44.07 -68.37
N ALA A 29 -30.00 -43.39 -68.13
CA ALA A 29 -29.73 -42.07 -68.70
C ALA A 29 -28.24 -41.95 -69.02
N LYS A 30 -27.92 -41.63 -70.28
CA LYS A 30 -26.56 -41.45 -70.80
C LYS A 30 -25.82 -40.40 -69.95
N SER A 31 -24.71 -40.79 -69.32
CA SER A 31 -23.86 -39.87 -68.57
C SER A 31 -23.17 -38.88 -69.51
N PRO A 32 -23.26 -37.56 -69.26
CA PRO A 32 -22.41 -36.60 -69.95
C PRO A 32 -20.96 -36.83 -69.48
N ARG A 33 -20.02 -36.89 -70.43
CA ARG A 33 -18.59 -37.02 -70.11
C ARG A 33 -18.15 -35.78 -69.31
N LEU A 34 -17.91 -35.96 -68.02
CA LEU A 34 -17.29 -34.94 -67.17
C LEU A 34 -15.83 -34.78 -67.62
N HIS A 35 -15.46 -33.59 -68.07
CA HIS A 35 -14.06 -33.22 -68.28
C HIS A 35 -13.39 -33.14 -66.89
N SER A 36 -12.55 -34.10 -66.55
CA SER A 36 -11.73 -34.03 -65.34
C SER A 36 -10.64 -32.99 -65.56
N SER A 37 -10.80 -31.80 -64.98
CA SER A 37 -9.69 -30.91 -64.73
C SER A 37 -8.81 -31.54 -63.63
N PRO A 38 -7.52 -31.79 -63.89
CA PRO A 38 -6.65 -32.29 -62.84
C PRO A 38 -6.53 -31.21 -61.76
N VAL A 39 -7.05 -31.49 -60.57
CA VAL A 39 -6.75 -30.70 -59.38
C VAL A 39 -5.30 -30.99 -59.04
N LEU A 40 -4.40 -30.06 -59.36
CA LEU A 40 -3.02 -30.10 -58.89
C LEU A 40 -3.07 -29.96 -57.36
N LEU A 41 -2.86 -31.06 -56.65
CA LEU A 41 -2.61 -31.02 -55.22
C LEU A 41 -1.39 -30.15 -55.00
N HIS A 42 -1.54 -29.04 -54.28
CA HIS A 42 -0.40 -28.21 -53.92
C HIS A 42 0.60 -29.09 -53.14
N PRO A 43 1.90 -29.00 -53.48
CA PRO A 43 2.90 -29.76 -52.76
C PRO A 43 2.83 -29.40 -51.29
N LEU A 44 2.82 -30.42 -50.43
CA LEU A 44 2.81 -30.22 -48.99
C LEU A 44 4.02 -29.35 -48.60
N PRO A 45 3.84 -28.40 -47.67
CA PRO A 45 4.93 -27.55 -47.23
C PRO A 45 6.09 -28.42 -46.69
N PRO A 46 7.34 -28.01 -46.94
CA PRO A 46 8.51 -28.76 -46.49
C PRO A 46 8.50 -28.89 -44.96
N ALA A 47 8.99 -30.03 -44.45
CA ALA A 47 8.95 -30.33 -43.02
C ALA A 47 9.70 -29.31 -42.13
N SER A 48 10.63 -28.54 -42.69
CA SER A 48 11.28 -27.41 -42.01
C SER A 48 10.30 -26.26 -41.75
N ALA A 49 9.48 -25.89 -42.74
CA ALA A 49 8.49 -24.83 -42.60
C ALA A 49 7.42 -25.19 -41.54
N MET A 50 6.99 -26.45 -41.50
CA MET A 50 6.05 -26.91 -40.46
C MET A 50 6.65 -26.87 -39.04
N LYS A 51 7.96 -27.11 -38.89
CA LYS A 51 8.64 -27.01 -37.59
C LYS A 51 8.77 -25.56 -37.14
N GLU A 52 9.14 -24.65 -38.04
CA GLU A 52 9.20 -23.22 -37.76
C GLU A 52 7.83 -22.66 -37.38
N GLU A 53 6.79 -23.03 -38.14
CA GLU A 53 5.41 -22.64 -37.83
C GLU A 53 4.94 -23.19 -36.47
N SER A 54 5.30 -24.44 -36.15
CA SER A 54 4.98 -25.04 -34.85
C SER A 54 5.65 -24.32 -33.69
N VAL A 55 6.90 -23.87 -33.84
CA VAL A 55 7.61 -23.11 -32.80
C VAL A 55 6.95 -21.75 -32.62
N LEU A 56 6.65 -21.04 -33.71
CA LEU A 56 5.97 -19.75 -33.65
C LEU A 56 4.57 -19.85 -33.00
N GLN A 57 3.80 -20.89 -33.33
CA GLN A 57 2.51 -21.13 -32.70
C GLN A 57 2.67 -21.45 -31.21
N SER A 58 3.70 -22.22 -30.82
CA SER A 58 3.98 -22.54 -29.42
C SER A 58 4.35 -21.29 -28.61
N GLU A 59 5.18 -20.41 -29.17
CA GLU A 59 5.55 -19.13 -28.52
C GLU A 59 4.36 -18.18 -28.39
N LEU A 60 3.50 -18.12 -29.39
CA LEU A 60 2.27 -17.31 -29.33
C LEU A 60 1.31 -17.83 -28.26
N GLU A 61 1.16 -19.15 -28.14
CA GLU A 61 0.30 -19.76 -27.13
C GLU A 61 0.88 -19.57 -25.72
N LEU A 62 2.20 -19.71 -25.56
CA LEU A 62 2.88 -19.41 -24.29
C LEU A 62 2.68 -17.94 -23.88
N ASN A 63 2.76 -17.01 -24.82
CA ASN A 63 2.49 -15.58 -24.60
C ASN A 63 1.03 -15.32 -24.22
N ARG A 64 0.08 -16.06 -24.78
CA ARG A 64 -1.34 -15.96 -24.38
C ARG A 64 -1.53 -16.46 -22.96
N GLN A 65 -0.94 -17.60 -22.60
CA GLN A 65 -1.04 -18.17 -21.25
C GLN A 65 -0.42 -17.24 -20.20
N THR A 66 0.74 -16.67 -20.48
CA THR A 66 1.38 -15.70 -19.57
C THR A 66 0.54 -14.43 -19.41
N LYS A 67 -0.02 -13.89 -20.50
CA LYS A 67 -0.93 -12.73 -20.42
C LYS A 67 -2.23 -13.04 -19.67
N GLN A 68 -2.71 -14.27 -19.75
CA GLN A 68 -3.88 -14.71 -19.00
C GLN A 68 -3.56 -14.81 -17.50
N LEU A 69 -2.45 -15.45 -17.14
CA LEU A 69 -1.98 -15.52 -15.76
C LEU A 69 -1.71 -14.13 -15.15
N GLN A 70 -1.15 -13.20 -15.92
CA GLN A 70 -0.97 -11.82 -15.48
C GLN A 70 -2.33 -11.15 -15.19
N ARG A 71 -3.31 -11.31 -16.09
CA ARG A 71 -4.67 -10.78 -15.88
C ARG A 71 -5.38 -11.40 -14.70
N GLU A 72 -5.24 -12.72 -14.50
CA GLU A 72 -5.81 -13.42 -13.34
C GLU A 72 -5.19 -12.90 -12.04
N ARG A 73 -3.86 -12.71 -12.01
CA ARG A 73 -3.15 -12.14 -10.86
C ARG A 73 -3.55 -10.69 -10.59
N GLU A 74 -3.73 -9.87 -11.63
CA GLU A 74 -4.23 -8.49 -11.49
C GLU A 74 -5.67 -8.45 -10.94
N LEU A 75 -6.53 -9.38 -11.37
CA LEU A 75 -7.88 -9.54 -10.85
C LEU A 75 -7.89 -9.97 -9.38
N GLU A 76 -7.05 -10.93 -9.00
CA GLU A 76 -6.89 -11.37 -7.62
C GLU A 76 -6.42 -10.23 -6.71
N GLU A 77 -5.43 -9.46 -7.16
CA GLU A 77 -4.94 -8.29 -6.44
C GLU A 77 -6.03 -7.20 -6.34
N ALA A 78 -6.79 -6.93 -7.41
CA ALA A 78 -7.89 -5.96 -7.37
C ALA A 78 -9.02 -6.39 -6.43
N LEU A 79 -9.34 -7.69 -6.37
CA LEU A 79 -10.30 -8.23 -5.41
C LEU A 79 -9.77 -8.09 -3.98
N GLN A 80 -8.50 -8.40 -3.76
CA GLN A 80 -7.86 -8.26 -2.47
C GLN A 80 -7.84 -6.80 -2.00
N ASP A 81 -7.56 -5.86 -2.92
CA ASP A 81 -7.62 -4.42 -2.68
C ASP A 81 -9.05 -3.97 -2.30
N GLN A 82 -10.09 -4.50 -2.96
CA GLN A 82 -11.49 -4.22 -2.58
C GLN A 82 -11.81 -4.73 -1.18
N VAL A 83 -11.37 -5.94 -0.82
CA VAL A 83 -11.54 -6.49 0.53
C VAL A 83 -10.84 -5.62 1.56
N TRP A 84 -9.61 -5.21 1.31
CA TRP A 84 -8.88 -4.30 2.20
C TRP A 84 -9.48 -2.90 2.28
N GLN A 85 -10.09 -2.40 1.20
CA GLN A 85 -10.85 -1.14 1.25
C GLN A 85 -12.10 -1.27 2.11
N LEU A 86 -12.82 -2.39 2.02
CA LEU A 86 -13.99 -2.67 2.86
C LEU A 86 -13.60 -2.87 4.33
N GLU A 87 -12.51 -3.60 4.62
CA GLU A 87 -11.99 -3.76 5.97
C GLU A 87 -11.52 -2.42 6.56
N ARG A 88 -10.85 -1.57 5.78
CA ARG A 88 -10.49 -0.20 6.22
C ARG A 88 -11.70 0.70 6.40
N ALA A 89 -12.70 0.60 5.53
CA ALA A 89 -13.95 1.35 5.68
C ALA A 89 -14.68 0.91 6.96
N ALA A 90 -14.75 -0.40 7.23
CA ALA A 90 -15.29 -0.94 8.46
C ALA A 90 -14.47 -0.50 9.69
N ALA A 91 -13.13 -0.55 9.64
CA ALA A 91 -12.28 -0.07 10.72
C ALA A 91 -12.42 1.45 10.94
N ARG A 92 -12.61 2.24 9.89
CA ARG A 92 -12.91 3.68 9.96
C ARG A 92 -14.32 3.96 10.50
N GLU A 93 -15.28 3.11 10.18
CA GLU A 93 -16.65 3.19 10.69
C GLU A 93 -16.71 2.78 12.17
N GLU A 94 -15.95 1.77 12.57
CA GLU A 94 -15.69 1.42 13.97
C GLU A 94 -14.98 2.58 14.69
N GLN A 95 -13.88 3.12 14.17
CA GLN A 95 -13.24 4.32 14.76
C GLN A 95 -14.16 5.56 14.79
N GLY A 96 -15.03 5.71 13.78
CA GLY A 96 -16.02 6.78 13.66
C GLY A 96 -17.18 6.63 14.65
N THR A 97 -17.61 5.40 14.94
CA THR A 97 -18.62 5.14 15.98
C THR A 97 -18.11 5.49 17.37
N TRP A 98 -16.82 5.40 17.66
CA TRP A 98 -16.22 5.91 18.90
C TRP A 98 -16.24 7.43 18.98
N SER A 99 -15.92 8.14 17.89
CA SER A 99 -16.06 9.61 17.81
C SER A 99 -17.52 10.06 17.99
N ARG A 100 -18.48 9.27 17.49
CA ARG A 100 -19.92 9.50 17.62
C ARG A 100 -20.45 9.23 19.03
N ARG A 101 -19.98 8.16 19.68
CA ARG A 101 -20.32 7.81 21.09
C ARG A 101 -19.77 8.85 22.08
N GLN A 102 -18.62 9.44 21.77
CA GLN A 102 -18.04 10.55 22.54
C GLN A 102 -18.73 11.90 22.26
N GLN A 103 -19.23 12.11 21.02
CA GLN A 103 -20.09 13.26 20.67
C GLN A 103 -21.47 13.20 21.33
N GLU A 104 -22.06 12.03 21.49
CA GLU A 104 -23.33 11.86 22.21
C GLU A 104 -23.20 12.23 23.70
N ASN A 105 -22.05 11.96 24.32
CA ASN A 105 -21.76 12.40 25.69
C ASN A 105 -21.37 13.89 25.83
N SER A 106 -21.09 14.61 24.73
CA SER A 106 -20.63 16.01 24.74
C SER A 106 -21.65 17.01 24.20
N LYS A 107 -22.89 16.60 23.91
CA LYS A 107 -24.03 17.48 23.53
C LYS A 107 -24.54 18.42 24.65
N LEU A 108 -23.68 18.78 25.59
CA LEU A 108 -23.94 19.70 26.69
C LEU A 108 -22.78 20.71 26.88
N LYS A 109 -22.23 21.31 25.81
CA LYS A 109 -21.67 22.67 25.80
C LYS A 109 -21.05 23.04 24.45
N ASP A 110 -21.62 24.03 23.78
CA ASP A 110 -20.97 24.77 22.71
C ASP A 110 -19.80 25.60 23.27
N ARG A 111 -18.57 25.28 22.84
CA ARG A 111 -17.40 26.18 22.92
C ARG A 111 -16.49 25.97 21.70
N PRO A 112 -15.80 27.04 21.27
CA PRO A 112 -15.04 27.02 20.02
C PRO A 112 -13.77 26.19 20.13
N ASN A 113 -13.32 25.79 18.95
CA ASN A 113 -12.18 24.96 18.57
C ASN A 113 -10.87 25.21 19.37
N ASP A 114 -10.74 24.55 20.53
CA ASP A 114 -9.48 24.32 21.25
C ASP A 114 -9.54 22.91 21.87
N ASP A 115 -8.53 22.08 21.60
CA ASP A 115 -8.26 20.80 22.24
C ASP A 115 -9.46 19.86 22.48
N LYS A 116 -9.76 18.99 21.51
CA LYS A 116 -10.76 17.90 21.61
C LYS A 116 -10.63 16.98 22.85
N TRP A 117 -9.55 17.05 23.63
CA TRP A 117 -9.32 16.22 24.81
C TRP A 117 -9.36 16.95 26.17
N GLY A 118 -9.60 18.27 26.20
CA GLY A 118 -9.63 19.05 27.46
C GLY A 118 -8.29 19.09 28.21
N LYS A 119 -8.07 20.14 29.01
CA LYS A 119 -6.90 20.20 29.91
C LYS A 119 -7.20 19.39 31.16
N THR A 120 -6.42 18.34 31.42
CA THR A 120 -6.59 17.51 32.62
C THR A 120 -5.96 18.16 33.85
N GLN A 121 -6.46 17.82 35.04
CA GLN A 121 -5.90 18.30 36.31
C GLN A 121 -4.52 17.67 36.55
N GLY A 122 -3.57 18.49 36.99
CA GLY A 122 -2.22 18.04 37.36
C GLY A 122 -2.24 17.09 38.55
N PHE A 123 -1.18 16.30 38.70
CA PHE A 123 -1.09 15.38 39.83
C PHE A 123 -0.56 16.08 41.08
N SER A 124 -1.20 15.85 42.24
CA SER A 124 -0.72 16.34 43.54
C SER A 124 0.61 15.69 43.96
N ARG A 125 0.87 14.47 43.47
CA ARG A 125 2.13 13.73 43.65
C ARG A 125 2.57 13.18 42.29
N PRO A 126 3.87 13.06 42.00
CA PRO A 126 4.30 12.46 40.74
C PRO A 126 3.74 11.03 40.63
N PRO A 127 3.05 10.70 39.53
CA PRO A 127 2.50 9.36 39.34
C PRO A 127 3.64 8.35 39.26
N GLN A 128 3.41 7.15 39.79
CA GLN A 128 4.39 6.07 39.74
C GLN A 128 4.11 5.09 38.61
N ALA A 129 5.16 4.39 38.17
CA ALA A 129 5.05 3.45 37.06
C ALA A 129 4.02 2.34 37.32
N TYR A 130 3.94 1.80 38.54
CA TYR A 130 2.95 0.77 38.86
C TYR A 130 1.49 1.28 38.76
N GLU A 131 1.25 2.57 39.03
CA GLU A 131 -0.09 3.18 38.95
C GLU A 131 -0.56 3.26 37.50
N LEU A 132 0.36 3.53 36.56
CA LEU A 132 0.04 3.51 35.13
C LEU A 132 -0.34 2.09 34.66
N TYR A 133 0.39 1.07 35.08
CA TYR A 133 0.09 -0.30 34.65
C TYR A 133 -1.23 -0.79 35.26
N GLN A 134 -1.51 -0.42 36.51
CA GLN A 134 -2.81 -0.67 37.12
C GLN A 134 -3.95 0.07 36.40
N ALA A 135 -3.70 1.31 35.94
CA ALA A 135 -4.66 2.06 35.15
C ALA A 135 -4.91 1.40 33.79
N ILE A 136 -3.89 0.83 33.15
CA ILE A 136 -4.03 0.03 31.92
C ILE A 136 -4.90 -1.20 32.21
N ASP A 137 -4.62 -1.97 33.27
CA ASP A 137 -5.41 -3.16 33.61
C ASP A 137 -6.91 -2.82 33.83
N LYS A 138 -7.18 -1.69 34.48
CA LYS A 138 -8.53 -1.24 34.85
C LYS A 138 -9.25 -0.42 33.77
N HIS A 139 -8.61 -0.15 32.64
CA HIS A 139 -9.13 0.77 31.61
C HIS A 139 -9.44 2.17 32.16
N ASP A 140 -8.60 2.67 33.07
CA ASP A 140 -8.71 4.03 33.61
C ASP A 140 -8.11 5.03 32.62
N ILE A 141 -8.90 5.34 31.59
CA ILE A 141 -8.56 6.28 30.51
C ILE A 141 -8.23 7.67 31.08
N ASP A 142 -8.94 8.12 32.11
CA ASP A 142 -8.76 9.44 32.72
C ASP A 142 -7.39 9.56 33.40
N PHE A 143 -6.92 8.49 34.04
CA PHE A 143 -5.57 8.46 34.61
C PHE A 143 -4.51 8.46 33.51
N ILE A 144 -4.68 7.64 32.46
CA ILE A 144 -3.75 7.59 31.33
C ILE A 144 -3.67 8.95 30.62
N MET A 145 -4.80 9.64 30.45
CA MET A 145 -4.85 10.99 29.89
C MET A 145 -4.14 12.02 30.78
N ARG A 146 -4.27 11.92 32.11
CA ARG A 146 -3.51 12.77 33.03
C ARG A 146 -2.01 12.51 32.94
N VAL A 147 -1.59 11.23 32.84
CA VAL A 147 -0.18 10.86 32.65
C VAL A 147 0.35 11.41 31.33
N ARG A 148 -0.43 11.36 30.24
CA ARG A 148 -0.08 11.98 28.96
C ARG A 148 0.26 13.47 29.13
N ASP A 149 -0.61 14.22 29.79
CA ASP A 149 -0.50 15.68 29.86
C ASP A 149 0.60 16.15 30.82
N HIS A 150 0.77 15.46 31.96
CA HIS A 150 1.62 15.96 33.07
C HIS A 150 2.85 15.10 33.35
N ALA A 151 2.94 13.89 32.79
CA ALA A 151 4.00 12.92 33.09
C ALA A 151 4.37 12.05 31.86
N PHE A 152 4.44 12.64 30.67
CA PHE A 152 4.64 11.92 29.40
C PHE A 152 5.84 10.95 29.41
N LYS A 153 6.94 11.31 30.08
CA LYS A 153 8.15 10.45 30.21
C LYS A 153 7.82 9.06 30.79
N LEU A 154 6.78 8.95 31.61
CA LEU A 154 6.37 7.70 32.24
C LEU A 154 5.77 6.70 31.23
N LEU A 155 5.14 7.19 30.15
CA LEU A 155 4.67 6.35 29.04
C LEU A 155 5.83 5.71 28.26
N LEU A 156 7.02 6.30 28.35
CA LEU A 156 8.21 5.88 27.62
C LEU A 156 9.17 5.03 28.45
N GLN A 157 8.97 4.93 29.77
CA GLN A 157 9.83 4.16 30.66
C GLN A 157 9.33 2.73 30.81
N LYS A 158 10.28 1.78 30.93
CA LYS A 158 9.94 0.40 31.30
C LYS A 158 9.61 0.34 32.78
N ASN A 159 8.56 -0.41 33.11
CA ASN A 159 8.34 -0.89 34.46
C ASN A 159 8.45 -2.41 34.46
N GLY A 160 9.44 -2.96 35.16
CA GLY A 160 9.78 -4.38 35.04
C GLY A 160 10.41 -4.69 33.67
N SER A 161 9.79 -5.60 32.90
CA SER A 161 10.33 -6.11 31.63
C SER A 161 9.81 -5.41 30.37
N GLU A 162 8.70 -4.69 30.44
CA GLU A 162 7.96 -4.21 29.26
C GLU A 162 7.66 -2.71 29.31
N PHE A 163 7.37 -2.12 28.16
CA PHE A 163 6.86 -0.74 28.06
C PHE A 163 5.33 -0.71 28.12
N PRO A 164 4.69 0.40 28.55
CA PRO A 164 3.25 0.48 28.70
C PRO A 164 2.47 0.09 27.43
N ILE A 165 2.93 0.54 26.26
CA ILE A 165 2.30 0.19 24.96
C ILE A 165 2.45 -1.29 24.61
N VAL A 166 3.59 -1.90 24.93
CA VAL A 166 3.87 -3.32 24.68
C VAL A 166 3.05 -4.19 25.64
N TYR A 167 2.96 -3.75 26.89
CA TYR A 167 2.14 -4.39 27.91
C TYR A 167 0.67 -4.41 27.50
N ALA A 168 0.11 -3.25 27.13
CA ALA A 168 -1.27 -3.16 26.66
C ALA A 168 -1.52 -4.02 25.40
N ALA A 169 -0.57 -4.03 24.44
CA ALA A 169 -0.67 -4.87 23.25
C ALA A 169 -0.68 -6.37 23.58
N ARG A 170 0.15 -6.81 24.55
CA ARG A 170 0.22 -8.21 24.98
C ARG A 170 -1.06 -8.71 25.64
N LEU A 171 -1.84 -7.83 26.28
CA LEU A 171 -3.11 -8.20 26.92
C LEU A 171 -4.21 -8.58 25.89
N GLY A 172 -4.00 -8.26 24.62
CA GLY A 172 -4.86 -8.69 23.51
C GLY A 172 -5.98 -7.71 23.17
N GLU A 173 -6.99 -8.20 22.43
CA GLU A 173 -8.02 -7.36 21.80
C GLU A 173 -8.84 -6.51 22.78
N GLY A 174 -9.01 -6.99 24.02
CA GLY A 174 -9.73 -6.25 25.07
C GLY A 174 -9.09 -4.90 25.42
N TRP A 175 -7.78 -4.73 25.18
CA TRP A 175 -7.00 -3.52 25.48
C TRP A 175 -6.67 -2.70 24.23
N ARG A 176 -7.28 -3.02 23.09
CA ARG A 176 -7.02 -2.37 21.80
C ARG A 176 -7.26 -0.86 21.85
N ASP A 177 -8.30 -0.43 22.57
CA ASP A 177 -8.63 0.97 22.82
C ASP A 177 -7.52 1.72 23.59
N ILE A 178 -6.93 1.08 24.60
CA ILE A 178 -5.79 1.63 25.35
C ILE A 178 -4.56 1.72 24.46
N VAL A 179 -4.30 0.72 23.63
CA VAL A 179 -3.20 0.76 22.66
C VAL A 179 -3.39 1.92 21.68
N ILE A 180 -4.60 2.10 21.12
CA ILE A 180 -4.94 3.23 20.25
C ILE A 180 -4.73 4.56 20.97
N LEU A 181 -5.19 4.68 22.22
CA LEU A 181 -5.00 5.86 23.04
C LEU A 181 -3.50 6.17 23.19
N LEU A 182 -2.70 5.18 23.59
CA LEU A 182 -1.25 5.32 23.76
C LEU A 182 -0.56 5.73 22.45
N VAL A 183 -0.87 5.10 21.32
CA VAL A 183 -0.34 5.51 20.00
C VAL A 183 -0.73 6.94 19.66
N GLY A 184 -2.00 7.29 19.89
CA GLY A 184 -2.51 8.64 19.69
C GLY A 184 -1.78 9.67 20.55
N THR A 185 -1.46 9.33 21.81
CA THR A 185 -0.67 10.19 22.69
C THR A 185 0.75 10.41 22.17
N LEU A 186 1.41 9.35 21.67
CA LEU A 186 2.75 9.41 21.10
C LEU A 186 2.76 10.23 19.81
N SER A 187 1.78 9.99 18.92
CA SER A 187 1.58 10.75 17.69
C SER A 187 1.36 12.23 17.96
N ARG A 188 0.50 12.55 18.94
CA ARG A 188 0.23 13.93 19.34
C ARG A 188 1.48 14.62 19.84
N TYR A 189 2.26 13.96 20.71
CA TYR A 189 3.51 14.52 21.23
C TYR A 189 4.45 14.91 20.09
N VAL A 190 4.68 14.01 19.14
CA VAL A 190 5.57 14.27 17.99
C VAL A 190 5.04 15.39 17.10
N ASN A 191 3.72 15.47 16.87
CA ASN A 191 3.11 16.54 16.08
C ASN A 191 3.18 17.94 16.69
N HIS A 192 3.35 18.05 18.02
CA HIS A 192 3.43 19.34 18.72
C HIS A 192 4.89 19.76 19.01
N LEU A 193 5.87 19.01 18.51
CA LEU A 193 7.27 19.43 18.59
C LEU A 193 7.56 20.45 17.50
N GLU A 194 8.11 21.60 17.90
CA GLU A 194 8.59 22.60 16.94
C GLU A 194 9.97 22.16 16.38
N PRO A 195 10.37 22.62 15.19
CA PRO A 195 11.66 22.29 14.58
C PRO A 195 12.86 22.51 15.51
N GLU A 196 12.81 23.55 16.35
CA GLU A 196 13.86 23.88 17.32
C GLU A 196 13.95 22.85 18.46
N ASP A 197 12.84 22.19 18.80
CA ASP A 197 12.80 21.18 19.85
C ASP A 197 13.55 19.91 19.46
N PHE A 198 13.64 19.60 18.17
CA PHE A 198 14.40 18.46 17.66
C PHE A 198 15.91 18.60 17.89
N VAL A 199 16.42 19.81 18.15
CA VAL A 199 17.83 20.06 18.46
C VAL A 199 18.16 19.68 19.92
N LYS A 200 17.19 19.83 20.82
CA LYS A 200 17.36 19.64 22.27
C LYS A 200 17.70 18.18 22.60
N LYS A 201 18.74 17.97 23.42
CA LYS A 201 19.20 16.63 23.82
C LYS A 201 18.10 15.82 24.52
N GLU A 202 17.35 16.45 25.41
CA GLU A 202 16.25 15.78 26.13
C GLU A 202 15.14 15.29 25.20
N THR A 203 14.79 16.09 24.19
CA THR A 203 13.80 15.71 23.17
C THR A 203 14.33 14.55 22.33
N LYS A 204 15.62 14.58 21.93
CA LYS A 204 16.26 13.47 21.21
C LYS A 204 16.25 12.16 22.01
N ASP A 205 16.52 12.22 23.31
CA ASP A 205 16.47 11.05 24.19
C ASP A 205 15.03 10.52 24.33
N THR A 206 14.05 11.42 24.41
CA THR A 206 12.61 11.09 24.43
C THR A 206 12.17 10.42 23.12
N LEU A 207 12.54 10.99 21.97
CA LEU A 207 12.27 10.41 20.64
C LEU A 207 12.98 9.07 20.44
N LYS A 208 14.18 8.89 21.00
CA LYS A 208 14.87 7.59 20.98
C LYS A 208 14.09 6.53 21.77
N GLY A 209 13.61 6.86 22.97
CA GLY A 209 12.77 5.97 23.77
C GLY A 209 11.48 5.61 23.03
N LEU A 210 10.79 6.61 22.48
CA LEU A 210 9.57 6.43 21.69
C LEU A 210 9.79 5.47 20.52
N ARG A 211 10.88 5.64 19.75
CA ARG A 211 11.24 4.73 18.64
C ARG A 211 11.45 3.29 19.12
N THR A 212 12.21 3.09 20.20
CA THR A 212 12.40 1.74 20.75
C THR A 212 11.09 1.10 21.15
N ASN A 213 10.17 1.86 21.76
CA ASN A 213 8.88 1.36 22.22
C ASN A 213 7.97 0.97 21.05
N LEU A 214 7.89 1.82 20.02
CA LEU A 214 7.11 1.54 18.82
C LEU A 214 7.64 0.35 18.04
N LYS A 215 8.97 0.22 17.92
CA LYS A 215 9.57 -0.95 17.25
C LYS A 215 9.20 -2.25 17.98
N LEU A 216 9.27 -2.27 19.31
CA LEU A 216 8.84 -3.43 20.10
C LEU A 216 7.33 -3.68 20.03
N ALA A 217 6.50 -2.63 19.95
CA ALA A 217 5.06 -2.76 19.79
C ALA A 217 4.69 -3.33 18.41
N ILE A 218 5.39 -2.91 17.35
CA ILE A 218 5.28 -3.50 16.00
C ILE A 218 5.64 -4.98 16.07
N ASP A 219 6.80 -5.31 16.65
CA ASP A 219 7.25 -6.69 16.74
C ASP A 219 6.22 -7.55 17.50
N ASN A 220 5.68 -7.06 18.62
CA ASN A 220 4.62 -7.77 19.37
C ASN A 220 3.31 -7.92 18.56
N SER A 221 2.84 -6.85 17.90
CA SER A 221 1.62 -6.85 17.07
C SER A 221 1.69 -7.86 15.92
N LEU A 222 2.87 -8.06 15.33
CA LEU A 222 3.10 -9.09 14.30
C LEU A 222 2.95 -10.51 14.84
N HIS A 223 3.40 -10.77 16.07
CA HIS A 223 3.29 -12.08 16.70
C HIS A 223 1.87 -12.36 17.23
N SER A 224 1.10 -11.32 17.55
CA SER A 224 -0.23 -11.40 18.17
C SER A 224 -1.40 -11.28 17.19
N SER A 225 -1.17 -11.38 15.87
CA SER A 225 -2.21 -11.38 14.81
C SER A 225 -3.16 -10.17 14.80
N SER A 226 -2.76 -9.02 15.36
CA SER A 226 -3.54 -7.77 15.34
C SER A 226 -2.84 -6.70 14.49
N PRO A 227 -2.86 -6.84 13.15
CA PRO A 227 -2.12 -5.95 12.25
C PRO A 227 -2.67 -4.52 12.15
N HIS A 228 -3.89 -4.29 12.62
CA HIS A 228 -4.69 -3.08 12.34
C HIS A 228 -4.11 -1.74 12.84
N LEU A 229 -3.03 -1.77 13.63
CA LEU A 229 -2.37 -0.56 14.15
C LEU A 229 -0.94 -0.39 13.61
N LEU A 230 -0.45 -1.31 12.77
CA LEU A 230 0.90 -1.28 12.22
C LEU A 230 1.17 -0.01 11.41
N SER A 231 0.23 0.38 10.55
CA SER A 231 0.32 1.63 9.78
C SER A 231 0.41 2.85 10.70
N SER A 232 -0.36 2.86 11.80
CA SER A 232 -0.29 3.95 12.80
C SER A 232 1.05 3.96 13.55
N TYR A 233 1.58 2.79 13.93
CA TYR A 233 2.92 2.72 14.53
C TYR A 233 4.01 3.23 13.59
N LEU A 234 3.97 2.82 12.32
CA LEU A 234 4.93 3.24 11.29
C LEU A 234 4.86 4.75 11.05
N GLN A 235 3.65 5.31 10.99
CA GLN A 235 3.46 6.75 10.86
C GLN A 235 4.12 7.52 12.01
N VAL A 236 3.87 7.13 13.26
CA VAL A 236 4.49 7.79 14.43
C VAL A 236 6.01 7.57 14.43
N LEU A 237 6.47 6.38 14.03
CA LEU A 237 7.89 6.06 13.94
C LEU A 237 8.61 6.99 12.94
N ILE A 238 8.08 7.12 11.73
CA ILE A 238 8.63 8.01 10.69
C ILE A 238 8.63 9.46 11.17
N MET A 239 7.51 9.93 11.73
CA MET A 239 7.41 11.30 12.24
C MET A 239 8.41 11.56 13.38
N SER A 240 8.70 10.56 14.21
CA SER A 240 9.62 10.70 15.36
C SER A 240 11.10 10.71 14.98
N GLU A 241 11.46 10.15 13.83
CA GLU A 241 12.83 10.13 13.30
C GLU A 241 13.11 11.36 12.43
N GLY A 242 12.04 11.98 11.91
CA GLY A 242 12.03 13.33 11.39
C GLY A 242 12.77 13.50 10.06
N ASP A 243 12.73 14.74 9.59
CA ASP A 243 13.34 15.28 8.37
C ASP A 243 14.74 14.73 8.04
N SER A 244 15.53 14.32 9.04
CA SER A 244 16.86 13.74 8.83
C SER A 244 16.86 12.49 7.95
N PHE A 245 15.92 11.56 8.17
CA PHE A 245 15.77 10.39 7.30
C PHE A 245 15.29 10.81 5.92
N LEU A 246 14.27 11.68 5.86
CA LEU A 246 13.67 12.12 4.60
C LEU A 246 14.66 12.86 3.73
N HIS A 247 15.39 13.85 4.26
CA HIS A 247 16.41 14.58 3.53
C HIS A 247 17.52 13.67 3.02
N LYS A 248 17.96 12.70 3.82
CA LYS A 248 18.97 11.73 3.39
C LYS A 248 18.41 10.84 2.27
N ALA A 249 17.23 10.26 2.44
CA ALA A 249 16.60 9.40 1.46
C ALA A 249 16.32 10.16 0.15
N ILE A 250 15.80 11.39 0.23
CA ILE A 250 15.59 12.29 -0.91
C ILE A 250 16.91 12.55 -1.63
N TYR A 251 17.98 12.87 -0.90
CA TYR A 251 19.29 13.11 -1.48
C TYR A 251 19.85 11.87 -2.20
N ASP A 252 19.82 10.71 -1.55
CA ASP A 252 20.30 9.44 -2.09
C ASP A 252 19.49 9.04 -3.35
N LEU A 253 18.16 9.16 -3.30
CA LEU A 253 17.28 8.91 -4.46
C LEU A 253 17.52 9.91 -5.58
N THR A 254 17.80 11.17 -5.27
CA THR A 254 18.14 12.19 -6.28
C THR A 254 19.43 11.81 -7.01
N LEU A 255 20.42 11.21 -6.33
CA LEU A 255 21.63 10.68 -6.97
C LEU A 255 21.31 9.51 -7.91
N LEU A 256 20.44 8.59 -7.48
CA LEU A 256 20.00 7.46 -8.31
C LEU A 256 19.21 7.94 -9.54
N LEU A 257 18.36 8.94 -9.40
CA LEU A 257 17.61 9.56 -10.50
C LEU A 257 18.52 10.31 -11.50
N ARG A 258 19.71 10.75 -11.06
CA ARG A 258 20.73 11.32 -11.95
C ARG A 258 21.50 10.26 -12.72
N ALA A 259 21.62 9.04 -12.19
CA ALA A 259 22.31 7.94 -12.86
C ALA A 259 21.64 7.61 -14.21
N SER A 260 22.43 7.16 -15.19
CA SER A 260 21.93 6.74 -16.50
C SER A 260 22.67 5.48 -16.93
N PRO A 261 21.96 4.40 -17.32
CA PRO A 261 20.50 4.26 -17.39
C PRO A 261 19.85 3.99 -16.01
N LEU A 262 18.60 4.43 -15.79
CA LEU A 262 17.90 4.21 -14.52
C LEU A 262 17.64 2.73 -14.20
N ARG A 263 17.57 1.88 -15.22
CA ARG A 263 17.39 0.43 -15.03
C ARG A 263 18.48 -0.22 -14.18
N THR A 264 19.67 0.39 -14.14
CA THR A 264 20.77 -0.08 -13.31
C THR A 264 20.65 0.39 -11.87
N SER A 265 20.16 1.61 -11.65
CA SER A 265 20.04 2.21 -10.31
C SER A 265 18.73 1.89 -9.59
N LYS A 266 17.66 1.52 -10.33
CA LYS A 266 16.33 1.13 -9.82
C LYS A 266 15.84 2.02 -8.66
N PRO A 267 15.67 3.33 -8.88
CA PRO A 267 15.33 4.27 -7.81
C PRO A 267 14.03 3.91 -7.07
N VAL A 268 13.02 3.33 -7.74
CA VAL A 268 11.74 3.00 -7.09
C VAL A 268 11.91 1.81 -6.15
N ALA A 269 12.60 0.75 -6.60
CA ALA A 269 12.95 -0.38 -5.75
C ALA A 269 13.82 0.03 -4.55
N GLU A 270 14.80 0.93 -4.73
CA GLU A 270 15.60 1.42 -3.61
C GLU A 270 14.76 2.28 -2.64
N ALA A 271 13.79 3.06 -3.12
CA ALA A 271 12.88 3.81 -2.24
C ALA A 271 12.04 2.87 -1.37
N GLU A 272 11.48 1.80 -1.94
CA GLU A 272 10.78 0.77 -1.18
C GLU A 272 11.71 0.14 -0.13
N GLU A 273 12.92 -0.21 -0.52
CA GLU A 273 13.91 -0.82 0.38
C GLU A 273 14.37 0.15 1.48
N MET A 274 14.50 1.46 1.22
CA MET A 274 14.79 2.47 2.24
C MET A 274 13.68 2.53 3.29
N VAL A 275 12.40 2.52 2.89
CA VAL A 275 11.26 2.50 3.81
C VAL A 275 11.18 1.17 4.59
N ARG A 276 11.51 0.05 3.95
CA ARG A 276 11.56 -1.26 4.62
C ARG A 276 12.73 -1.38 5.60
N ARG A 277 13.91 -0.84 5.27
CA ARG A 277 15.07 -0.76 6.17
C ARG A 277 14.81 0.15 7.35
N PHE A 278 14.01 1.19 7.15
CA PHE A 278 13.54 2.07 8.21
C PHE A 278 12.61 1.33 9.18
N SER A 279 11.76 0.44 8.64
CA SER A 279 10.86 -0.45 9.39
C SER A 279 11.62 -1.53 10.19
N THR A 280 10.95 -2.19 11.15
CA THR A 280 11.62 -3.19 12.02
C THR A 280 12.10 -4.42 11.25
N LYS A 281 13.08 -5.14 11.83
CA LYS A 281 13.64 -6.35 11.19
C LYS A 281 12.56 -7.41 10.96
N GLU A 282 11.58 -7.51 11.85
CA GLU A 282 10.51 -8.51 11.83
C GLU A 282 9.47 -8.23 10.74
N LEU A 283 9.22 -6.97 10.39
CA LEU A 283 8.38 -6.61 9.23
C LEU A 283 8.97 -7.12 7.90
N ARG A 284 10.28 -7.38 7.84
CA ARG A 284 10.95 -7.91 6.64
C ARG A 284 10.85 -9.44 6.51
N GLY A 285 10.49 -10.14 7.58
CA GLY A 285 10.42 -11.60 7.61
C GLY A 285 9.05 -12.18 7.22
N VAL A 286 8.01 -11.34 7.14
CA VAL A 286 6.66 -11.79 6.80
C VAL A 286 6.54 -11.96 5.28
N ALA A 287 6.66 -13.20 4.79
CA ALA A 287 6.46 -13.53 3.38
C ALA A 287 5.02 -13.19 2.97
N GLY A 288 4.86 -12.27 2.02
CA GLY A 288 3.56 -11.75 1.57
C GLY A 288 3.12 -10.44 2.24
N GLY A 289 3.86 -9.98 3.26
CA GLY A 289 3.59 -8.75 4.00
C GLY A 289 2.25 -8.78 4.75
N VAL A 290 2.09 -7.87 5.70
CA VAL A 290 0.76 -7.52 6.19
C VAL A 290 0.20 -6.52 5.18
N GLY A 291 -0.97 -6.78 4.58
CA GLY A 291 -1.55 -5.95 3.50
C GLY A 291 -1.55 -4.45 3.81
N GLU A 292 -1.92 -4.07 5.04
CA GLU A 292 -1.89 -2.67 5.51
C GLU A 292 -0.48 -2.05 5.55
N VAL A 293 0.54 -2.84 5.87
CA VAL A 293 1.95 -2.40 5.87
C VAL A 293 2.45 -2.21 4.44
N GLU A 294 2.11 -3.14 3.55
CA GLU A 294 2.51 -3.06 2.15
C GLU A 294 1.89 -1.84 1.45
N GLU A 295 0.64 -1.49 1.77
CA GLU A 295 0.03 -0.25 1.30
C GLU A 295 0.73 0.99 1.84
N TYR A 296 1.10 1.00 3.13
CA TYR A 296 1.82 2.11 3.74
C TYR A 296 3.21 2.28 3.13
N VAL A 297 3.96 1.18 2.98
CA VAL A 297 5.28 1.17 2.34
C VAL A 297 5.17 1.69 0.91
N ALA A 298 4.15 1.25 0.16
CA ALA A 298 3.96 1.71 -1.20
C ALA A 298 3.65 3.22 -1.25
N ASN A 299 2.85 3.74 -0.30
CA ASN A 299 2.54 5.17 -0.22
C ASN A 299 3.78 6.00 0.12
N ALA A 300 4.54 5.55 1.13
CA ALA A 300 5.75 6.21 1.57
C ALA A 300 6.84 6.19 0.47
N ALA A 301 7.00 5.08 -0.25
CA ALA A 301 7.92 4.98 -1.37
C ALA A 301 7.53 5.91 -2.53
N LEU A 302 6.24 5.97 -2.88
CA LEU A 302 5.73 6.88 -3.90
C LEU A 302 6.02 8.35 -3.52
N ASP A 303 5.74 8.74 -2.28
CA ASP A 303 6.01 10.08 -1.77
C ASP A 303 7.51 10.42 -1.79
N LEU A 304 8.39 9.46 -1.44
CA LEU A 304 9.85 9.65 -1.53
C LEU A 304 10.28 9.94 -2.96
N ILE A 305 9.75 9.21 -3.95
CA ILE A 305 10.09 9.43 -5.36
C ILE A 305 9.56 10.78 -5.83
N ILE A 306 8.33 11.17 -5.47
CA ILE A 306 7.77 12.49 -5.78
C ILE A 306 8.69 13.60 -5.23
N MET A 307 9.06 13.50 -3.96
CA MET A 307 9.95 14.47 -3.31
C MET A 307 11.35 14.49 -3.93
N ALA A 308 11.91 13.34 -4.31
CA ALA A 308 13.23 13.25 -4.95
C ALA A 308 13.24 13.85 -6.37
N ILE A 309 12.20 13.58 -7.19
CA ILE A 309 12.08 14.17 -8.53
C ILE A 309 11.89 15.68 -8.41
N TRP A 310 11.05 16.15 -7.48
CA TRP A 310 10.89 17.58 -7.26
C TRP A 310 12.20 18.22 -6.79
N SER A 311 12.90 17.62 -5.84
CA SER A 311 14.22 18.09 -5.37
C SER A 311 15.24 18.18 -6.51
N LEU A 312 15.21 17.23 -7.45
CA LEU A 312 16.05 17.27 -8.65
C LEU A 312 15.74 18.48 -9.55
N ALA A 313 14.45 18.79 -9.75
CA ALA A 313 14.01 19.94 -10.55
C ALA A 313 14.28 21.26 -9.83
N ALA A 314 13.95 21.33 -8.54
CA ALA A 314 14.18 22.48 -7.68
C ALA A 314 15.67 22.86 -7.63
N GLY A 315 16.56 21.88 -7.50
CA GLY A 315 18.01 22.13 -7.55
C GLY A 315 18.54 22.61 -8.91
N GLN A 316 17.84 22.38 -10.02
CA GLN A 316 18.21 22.92 -11.34
C GLN A 316 17.68 24.33 -11.59
N LEU A 317 16.56 24.67 -10.95
CA LEU A 317 15.80 25.90 -11.20
C LEU A 317 15.83 26.88 -10.03
N ASP A 318 16.53 26.53 -8.93
CA ASP A 318 16.58 27.28 -7.67
C ASP A 318 15.19 27.54 -7.07
N LEU A 319 14.37 26.47 -7.01
CA LEU A 319 13.02 26.49 -6.44
C LEU A 319 13.01 25.97 -4.99
N GLU A 320 11.93 26.27 -4.28
CA GLU A 320 11.69 25.70 -2.95
C GLU A 320 11.39 24.19 -3.03
N ILE A 321 11.94 23.43 -2.07
CA ILE A 321 11.72 21.99 -1.96
C ILE A 321 10.34 21.75 -1.34
N LEU A 322 9.68 20.64 -1.71
CA LEU A 322 8.41 20.26 -1.08
C LEU A 322 8.58 20.08 0.44
N PRO A 323 7.61 20.55 1.23
CA PRO A 323 7.68 20.44 2.67
C PRO A 323 7.58 18.98 3.11
N THR A 324 8.50 18.55 3.97
CA THR A 324 8.61 17.17 4.48
C THR A 324 7.40 16.72 5.31
N HIS A 325 6.66 17.65 5.92
CA HIS A 325 5.49 17.34 6.75
C HIS A 325 4.31 16.73 5.98
N THR A 326 4.35 16.71 4.63
CA THR A 326 3.32 16.06 3.81
C THR A 326 3.57 14.57 3.62
N PHE A 327 4.78 14.11 3.93
CA PHE A 327 5.25 12.75 3.68
C PHE A 327 4.36 11.66 4.29
N ALA A 328 4.08 10.63 3.49
CA ALA A 328 3.32 9.44 3.84
C ALA A 328 1.92 9.75 4.42
N ARG A 329 1.33 10.90 4.05
CA ARG A 329 -0.01 11.34 4.44
C ARG A 329 -0.93 11.36 3.23
N ASP A 330 -1.48 10.19 2.91
CA ASP A 330 -2.43 9.99 1.79
C ASP A 330 -1.93 10.64 0.48
N LEU A 331 -2.75 11.47 -0.17
CA LEU A 331 -2.44 12.15 -1.43
C LEU A 331 -1.81 13.54 -1.26
N ARG A 332 -1.46 13.95 -0.03
CA ARG A 332 -1.08 15.34 0.26
C ARG A 332 0.22 15.75 -0.43
N THR A 333 1.24 14.88 -0.41
CA THR A 333 2.52 15.13 -1.12
C THR A 333 2.28 15.29 -2.62
N TYR A 334 1.42 14.45 -3.20
CA TYR A 334 1.06 14.52 -4.61
C TYR A 334 0.28 15.79 -4.98
N GLN A 335 -0.63 16.25 -4.11
CA GLN A 335 -1.36 17.52 -4.31
C GLN A 335 -0.41 18.72 -4.31
N MET A 336 0.46 18.82 -3.30
CA MET A 336 1.47 19.88 -3.22
C MET A 336 2.44 19.85 -4.40
N PHE A 337 2.84 18.66 -4.85
CA PHE A 337 3.65 18.49 -6.06
C PHE A 337 2.95 19.05 -7.30
N ASN A 338 1.66 18.81 -7.47
CA ASN A 338 0.90 19.36 -8.58
C ASN A 338 0.72 20.87 -8.51
N GLU A 339 0.46 21.42 -7.33
CA GLU A 339 0.37 22.86 -7.11
C GLU A 339 1.71 23.52 -7.49
N ALA A 340 2.83 22.98 -7.02
CA ALA A 340 4.17 23.47 -7.35
C ALA A 340 4.50 23.33 -8.84
N LEU A 341 4.09 22.23 -9.49
CA LEU A 341 4.22 22.07 -10.95
C LEU A 341 3.44 23.13 -11.74
N GLN A 342 2.24 23.48 -11.29
CA GLN A 342 1.41 24.49 -11.95
C GLN A 342 1.97 25.90 -11.76
N GLU A 343 2.33 26.24 -10.52
CA GLU A 343 2.91 27.53 -10.14
C GLU A 343 4.20 27.82 -10.92
N HIS A 344 5.08 26.82 -11.03
CA HIS A 344 6.39 26.98 -11.69
C HIS A 344 6.43 26.47 -13.13
N SER A 345 5.27 26.28 -13.78
CA SER A 345 5.16 25.70 -15.14
C SER A 345 6.05 26.37 -16.19
N THR A 346 6.17 27.71 -16.15
CA THR A 346 7.04 28.48 -17.05
C THR A 346 8.51 28.22 -16.82
N GLN A 347 8.93 28.00 -15.57
CA GLN A 347 10.33 27.72 -15.20
C GLN A 347 10.68 26.26 -15.49
N ILE A 348 9.75 25.34 -15.24
CA ILE A 348 9.89 23.91 -15.55
C ILE A 348 10.12 23.68 -17.05
N SER A 349 9.58 24.56 -17.92
CA SER A 349 9.87 24.51 -19.36
C SER A 349 11.37 24.65 -19.67
N LYS A 350 12.16 25.26 -18.78
CA LYS A 350 13.62 25.43 -18.92
C LYS A 350 14.44 24.27 -18.33
N ALA A 351 13.81 23.35 -17.59
CA ALA A 351 14.48 22.20 -17.00
C ALA A 351 14.99 21.22 -18.08
N ASN A 352 15.95 20.37 -17.68
CA ASN A 352 16.48 19.32 -18.54
C ASN A 352 15.34 18.45 -19.13
N PRO A 353 15.35 18.13 -20.44
CA PRO A 353 14.36 17.24 -21.06
C PRO A 353 14.05 15.97 -20.28
N ARG A 354 15.08 15.35 -19.67
CA ARG A 354 14.93 14.15 -18.84
C ARG A 354 14.10 14.41 -17.59
N VAL A 355 14.43 15.47 -16.85
CA VAL A 355 13.68 15.88 -15.64
C VAL A 355 12.25 16.23 -15.99
N ARG A 356 12.00 16.92 -17.11
CA ARG A 356 10.65 17.19 -17.59
C ARG A 356 9.86 15.91 -17.90
N LYS A 357 10.52 14.91 -18.50
CA LYS A 357 9.91 13.59 -18.77
C LYS A 357 9.56 12.87 -17.46
N MET A 358 10.43 12.93 -16.45
CA MET A 358 10.18 12.38 -15.12
C MET A 358 9.02 13.07 -14.41
N LEU A 359 8.98 14.41 -14.41
CA LEU A 359 7.90 15.21 -13.81
C LEU A 359 6.54 14.91 -14.43
N LYS A 360 6.47 14.84 -15.77
CA LYS A 360 5.23 14.48 -16.47
C LYS A 360 4.76 13.07 -16.15
N ALA A 361 5.67 12.10 -16.19
CA ALA A 361 5.32 10.73 -15.85
C ALA A 361 4.83 10.59 -14.39
N MET A 362 5.43 11.32 -13.46
CA MET A 362 4.96 11.32 -12.07
C MET A 362 3.58 11.95 -11.93
N GLN A 363 3.29 13.02 -12.68
CA GLN A 363 1.96 13.64 -12.72
C GLN A 363 0.90 12.70 -13.33
N GLU A 364 1.24 11.92 -14.35
CA GLU A 364 0.32 10.99 -14.99
C GLU A 364 0.08 9.71 -14.16
N LEU A 365 1.14 9.15 -13.57
CA LEU A 365 1.09 7.83 -12.91
C LEU A 365 0.86 7.92 -11.40
N GLY A 366 1.39 8.95 -10.73
CA GLY A 366 1.32 9.08 -9.27
C GLY A 366 -0.06 9.44 -8.72
N GLY A 367 -0.94 10.02 -9.56
CA GLY A 367 -2.22 10.60 -9.15
C GLY A 367 -3.48 9.82 -9.47
N ASP A 368 -3.38 8.64 -10.10
CA ASP A 368 -4.57 7.92 -10.57
C ASP A 368 -5.40 7.38 -9.40
N SER A 369 -6.39 8.15 -8.96
CA SER A 369 -7.25 7.82 -7.82
C SER A 369 -8.13 6.59 -8.06
N LYS A 370 -8.19 6.07 -9.29
CA LYS A 370 -8.91 4.83 -9.61
C LYS A 370 -8.08 3.58 -9.29
N LYS A 371 -6.76 3.72 -9.13
CA LYS A 371 -5.83 2.64 -8.85
C LYS A 371 -5.44 2.62 -7.37
N SER A 372 -5.16 1.43 -6.85
CA SER A 372 -4.57 1.30 -5.52
C SER A 372 -3.17 1.93 -5.50
N VAL A 373 -2.70 2.29 -4.30
CA VAL A 373 -1.37 2.87 -4.10
C VAL A 373 -0.29 1.92 -4.66
N ARG A 374 -0.45 0.61 -4.44
CA ARG A 374 0.47 -0.42 -4.92
C ARG A 374 0.50 -0.49 -6.45
N SER A 375 -0.67 -0.41 -7.09
CA SER A 375 -0.75 -0.37 -8.55
C SER A 375 -0.10 0.90 -9.12
N ARG A 376 -0.32 2.07 -8.50
CA ARG A 376 0.35 3.31 -8.91
C ARG A 376 1.87 3.22 -8.78
N LEU A 377 2.37 2.69 -7.66
CA LEU A 377 3.80 2.50 -7.47
C LEU A 377 4.40 1.54 -8.50
N ARG A 378 3.67 0.48 -8.88
CA ARG A 378 4.09 -0.46 -9.94
C ARG A 378 4.20 0.23 -11.29
N ASP A 379 3.24 1.06 -11.66
CA ASP A 379 3.29 1.82 -12.91
C ASP A 379 4.51 2.77 -12.94
N VAL A 380 4.76 3.44 -11.80
CA VAL A 380 5.95 4.28 -11.62
C VAL A 380 7.23 3.44 -11.71
N ALA A 381 7.30 2.28 -11.07
CA ALA A 381 8.44 1.36 -11.17
C ALA A 381 8.67 0.90 -12.62
N GLN A 382 7.62 0.56 -13.35
CA GLN A 382 7.73 0.17 -14.76
C GLN A 382 8.31 1.29 -15.62
N PHE A 383 7.99 2.55 -15.31
CA PHE A 383 8.52 3.69 -16.04
C PHE A 383 9.96 4.06 -15.64
N PHE A 384 10.28 4.04 -14.33
CA PHE A 384 11.58 4.51 -13.82
C PHE A 384 12.63 3.40 -13.71
N ASP A 385 12.26 2.20 -13.26
CA ASP A 385 13.18 1.08 -13.05
C ASP A 385 13.26 0.16 -14.26
N GLU A 386 12.20 0.08 -15.07
CA GLU A 386 12.16 -0.73 -16.30
C GLU A 386 12.10 0.11 -17.58
N GLY A 387 11.98 1.43 -17.51
CA GLY A 387 11.91 2.29 -18.69
C GLY A 387 13.29 2.62 -19.29
N GLU A 388 13.29 3.16 -20.50
CA GLU A 388 14.47 3.77 -21.12
C GLU A 388 14.42 5.29 -20.90
N LEU A 389 15.07 5.73 -19.82
CA LEU A 389 15.05 7.12 -19.34
C LEU A 389 16.44 7.64 -18.98
#